data_AF-A0A1G8YIB0-F1
#
_entry.id   AF-A0A1G8YIB0-F1
#
_cell.length_a   1.000
_cell.length_b   1.000
_cell.length_c   1.000
_cell.angle_alpha   90.00
_cell.angle_beta   90.00
_cell.angle_gamma   90.00
#
_symmetry.space_group_name_H-M   'P 1'
#
loop_
_entity.id
_entity.type
_entity.pdbx_description
1 polymer ?
#
loop_
_entity_poly.entity_id
_entity_poly.type
_entity_poly.pdbx_seq_one_letter_code
_entity_poly.pdbx_strand_id
1 'polypeptide(L)'
;MDPIGIIQVILTIITAVMIVGFAGILYFLQRIDRALAGEQQRIAASGKATFAQPAQAPARTQKEFDPKAIGSLEEHLRAIGEKYRLASLTLATSDGLLIGSTRSGAQDEAAQYSYLYTQGTLRDETGAELFDIPHRGEKVIGIARPSERLPADLMSALKQDARDALQRWV
;
A
#
# COMPACT_ATOMS: atom_id res chain seq x y z
N MET A 1 24.03 34.94 -43.50
CA MET A 1 23.41 33.63 -43.20
C MET A 1 21.98 33.68 -43.68
N ASP A 2 21.59 32.74 -44.52
CA ASP A 2 20.23 32.71 -45.07
C ASP A 2 19.23 32.31 -43.97
N PRO A 3 18.07 32.99 -43.87
CA PRO A 3 17.09 32.74 -42.81
C PRO A 3 16.59 31.30 -42.79
N ILE A 4 16.54 30.65 -43.95
CA ILE A 4 16.19 29.24 -44.11
C ILE A 4 17.23 28.33 -43.44
N GLY A 5 18.52 28.63 -43.61
CA GLY A 5 19.61 27.86 -42.98
C GLY A 5 19.60 27.98 -41.46
N ILE A 6 19.27 29.16 -40.93
CA ILE A 6 19.17 29.37 -39.47
C ILE A 6 18.00 28.57 -38.89
N ILE A 7 16.83 28.60 -39.54
CA ILE A 7 15.64 27.85 -39.10
C ILE A 7 15.93 26.33 -39.10
N GLN A 8 16.61 25.82 -40.12
CA GLN A 8 16.93 24.40 -40.24
C GLN A 8 17.89 23.90 -39.14
N VAL A 9 18.86 24.74 -38.73
CA VAL A 9 19.77 24.45 -37.61
C VAL A 9 19.01 24.42 -36.28
N ILE A 10 18.11 25.39 -36.04
CA ILE A 10 17.32 25.43 -34.81
C ILE A 10 16.40 24.19 -34.73
N LEU A 11 15.78 23.80 -35.85
CA LEU A 11 14.91 22.63 -35.90
C LEU A 11 15.66 21.33 -35.58
N THR A 12 16.88 21.18 -36.11
CA THR A 12 17.72 20.00 -35.82
C THR A 12 18.14 19.96 -34.35
N ILE A 13 18.47 21.10 -33.73
CA ILE A 13 18.79 21.16 -32.30
C ILE A 13 17.59 20.78 -31.45
N ILE A 14 16.40 21.32 -31.72
CA ILE A 14 15.17 21.00 -30.96
C ILE A 14 14.85 19.50 -31.09
N THR A 15 14.97 18.95 -32.29
CA THR A 15 14.72 17.53 -32.54
C THR A 15 15.72 16.64 -31.78
N ALA A 16 17.00 17.02 -31.76
CA ALA A 16 18.01 16.29 -31.00
C ALA A 16 17.74 16.33 -29.47
N VAL A 17 17.36 17.49 -28.93
CA VAL A 17 17.00 17.63 -27.50
C VAL A 17 15.77 16.78 -27.16
N MET A 18 14.75 16.77 -28.01
CA MET A 18 13.56 15.93 -27.85
C MET A 18 13.92 14.44 -27.83
N ILE A 19 14.78 13.98 -28.74
CA ILE A 19 15.20 12.58 -28.80
C ILE A 19 15.97 12.19 -27.53
N VAL A 20 16.91 13.03 -27.08
CA VAL A 20 17.69 12.78 -25.87
C VAL A 20 16.79 12.77 -24.62
N GLY A 21 15.87 13.74 -24.52
CA GLY A 21 14.92 13.80 -23.43
C GLY A 21 14.00 12.57 -23.39
N PHE A 22 13.46 12.18 -24.54
CA PHE A 22 12.61 11.01 -24.67
C PHE A 22 13.36 9.70 -24.33
N ALA A 23 14.59 9.56 -24.79
CA ALA A 23 15.45 8.42 -24.43
C ALA A 23 15.73 8.38 -22.91
N GLY A 24 15.94 9.53 -22.28
CA GLY A 24 16.11 9.62 -20.82
C GLY A 24 14.87 9.18 -20.05
N ILE A 25 13.68 9.58 -20.51
CA ILE A 25 12.40 9.16 -19.91
C ILE A 25 12.21 7.65 -20.05
N LEU A 26 12.43 7.10 -21.25
CA LEU A 26 12.35 5.66 -21.47
C LEU A 26 13.35 4.88 -20.60
N TYR A 27 14.58 5.38 -20.46
CA TYR A 27 15.58 4.79 -19.58
C TYR A 27 15.13 4.79 -18.12
N PHE A 28 14.51 5.88 -17.66
CA PHE A 28 14.00 5.98 -16.30
C PHE A 28 12.83 5.03 -16.05
N LEU A 29 11.89 4.91 -16.99
CA LEU A 29 10.79 3.95 -16.92
C LEU A 29 11.29 2.50 -16.88
N GLN A 30 12.24 2.14 -17.75
CA GLN A 30 12.87 0.82 -17.74
C GLN A 30 13.60 0.53 -16.41
N ARG A 31 14.19 1.56 -15.80
CA ARG A 31 14.85 1.43 -14.48
C ARG A 31 13.84 1.15 -13.38
N ILE A 32 12.68 1.80 -13.41
CA ILE A 32 11.57 1.53 -12.47
C ILE A 32 11.06 0.11 -12.68
N ASP A 33 10.76 -0.29 -13.92
CA ASP A 33 10.30 -1.65 -14.23
C ASP A 33 11.30 -2.70 -13.74
N ARG A 34 12.60 -2.45 -13.89
CA ARG A 34 13.64 -3.37 -13.43
C ARG A 34 13.76 -3.43 -11.91
N ALA A 35 13.52 -2.32 -11.22
CA ALA A 35 13.45 -2.27 -9.75
C ALA A 35 12.23 -3.05 -9.24
N LEU A 36 11.07 -2.84 -9.86
CA LEU A 36 9.83 -3.56 -9.55
C LEU A 36 9.96 -5.06 -9.88
N ALA A 37 10.53 -5.42 -11.03
CA ALA A 37 10.76 -6.81 -11.42
C ALA A 37 11.74 -7.51 -10.45
N GLY A 38 12.75 -6.80 -9.95
CA GLY A 38 13.66 -7.32 -8.92
C GLY A 38 12.97 -7.61 -7.60
N GLU A 39 12.00 -6.77 -7.21
CA GLU A 39 11.18 -6.96 -6.01
C GLU A 39 10.16 -8.08 -6.20
N GLN A 40 9.52 -8.16 -7.36
CA GLN A 40 8.59 -9.22 -7.72
C GLN A 40 9.30 -10.58 -7.85
N GLN A 41 10.56 -10.60 -8.29
CA GLN A 41 11.38 -11.80 -8.31
C GLN A 41 11.89 -12.19 -6.92
N ARG A 42 12.11 -11.24 -6.00
CA ARG A 42 12.30 -11.55 -4.57
C ARG A 42 11.04 -12.13 -3.93
N ILE A 43 9.87 -11.59 -4.25
CA ILE A 43 8.57 -12.13 -3.82
C ILE A 43 8.32 -13.51 -4.43
N ALA A 44 8.64 -13.71 -5.71
CA ALA A 44 8.49 -15.01 -6.40
C ALA A 44 9.57 -16.04 -6.01
N ALA A 45 10.79 -15.63 -5.69
CA ALA A 45 11.84 -16.49 -5.15
C ALA A 45 11.56 -16.86 -3.69
N SER A 46 11.02 -15.93 -2.90
CA SER A 46 10.48 -16.21 -1.57
C SER A 46 9.24 -17.13 -1.64
N GLY A 47 8.46 -17.06 -2.73
CA GLY A 47 7.36 -17.97 -3.02
C GLY A 47 7.79 -19.35 -3.53
N LYS A 48 8.93 -19.47 -4.22
CA LYS A 48 9.47 -20.75 -4.73
C LYS A 48 10.38 -21.49 -3.75
N ALA A 49 10.91 -20.83 -2.71
CA ALA A 49 11.70 -21.48 -1.66
C ALA A 49 10.86 -22.14 -0.55
N THR A 50 9.52 -22.15 -0.65
CA THR A 50 8.64 -22.72 0.40
C THR A 50 7.64 -23.73 -0.17
N PHE A 51 8.10 -24.63 -1.03
CA PHE A 51 7.38 -25.88 -1.32
C PHE A 51 8.33 -27.08 -1.24
N ALA A 52 9.02 -27.20 -0.10
CA ALA A 52 9.72 -28.41 0.27
C ALA A 52 9.86 -28.54 1.79
N GLN A 53 8.74 -28.62 2.52
CA GLN A 53 8.66 -29.43 3.75
C GLN A 53 7.20 -29.60 4.20
N PRO A 54 6.64 -30.83 4.23
CA PRO A 54 5.48 -31.12 5.06
C PRO A 54 5.97 -31.27 6.50
N ALA A 55 6.12 -30.16 7.21
CA ALA A 55 6.39 -30.19 8.64
C ALA A 55 5.70 -29.00 9.30
N GLN A 56 4.50 -29.28 9.80
CA GLN A 56 3.81 -28.57 10.87
C GLN A 56 3.60 -27.07 10.62
N ALA A 57 2.39 -26.74 10.16
CA ALA A 57 1.80 -25.48 10.59
C ALA A 57 1.98 -25.40 12.11
N PRO A 58 2.72 -24.41 12.67
CA PRO A 58 2.48 -24.09 14.05
C PRO A 58 1.00 -23.70 14.04
N ALA A 59 0.20 -24.37 14.85
CA ALA A 59 -1.10 -23.86 15.23
C ALA A 59 -0.83 -22.44 15.71
N ARG A 60 -1.03 -21.43 14.84
CA ARG A 60 -0.87 -20.02 15.17
C ARG A 60 -1.99 -19.79 16.15
N THR A 61 -1.64 -19.92 17.41
CA THR A 61 -2.50 -19.68 18.55
C THR A 61 -3.13 -18.32 18.27
N GLN A 62 -4.46 -18.25 18.27
CA GLN A 62 -5.16 -16.97 18.38
C GLN A 62 -4.65 -16.37 19.69
N LYS A 63 -3.55 -15.63 19.61
CA LYS A 63 -2.91 -15.03 20.77
C LYS A 63 -3.80 -13.87 21.10
N GLU A 64 -4.64 -14.06 22.12
CA GLU A 64 -5.36 -12.98 22.76
C GLU A 64 -4.33 -11.90 23.06
N PHE A 65 -4.45 -10.80 22.34
CA PHE A 65 -3.43 -9.78 22.30
C PHE A 65 -3.71 -8.82 23.44
N ASP A 66 -2.78 -8.71 24.39
CA ASP A 66 -2.89 -7.77 25.50
C ASP A 66 -2.56 -6.36 24.98
N PRO A 67 -3.56 -5.45 24.89
CA PRO A 67 -3.33 -4.12 24.36
C PRO A 67 -2.37 -3.28 25.22
N LYS A 68 -2.05 -3.72 26.45
CA LYS A 68 -1.10 -3.03 27.33
C LYS A 68 0.36 -3.36 27.07
N ALA A 69 0.67 -4.47 26.40
CA ALA A 69 2.03 -4.95 26.17
C ALA A 69 2.69 -4.39 24.88
N ILE A 70 1.97 -3.59 24.11
CA ILE A 70 2.37 -3.11 22.78
C ILE A 70 3.22 -1.84 22.90
N GLY A 71 4.37 -1.81 22.22
CA GLY A 71 5.27 -0.66 22.25
C GLY A 71 4.99 0.39 21.16
N SER A 72 4.25 0.06 20.10
CA SER A 72 4.00 0.97 18.98
C SER A 72 2.66 0.76 18.29
N LEU A 73 2.21 1.76 17.53
CA LEU A 73 1.02 1.67 16.67
C LEU A 73 1.18 0.56 15.62
N GLU A 74 2.33 0.46 14.95
CA GLU A 74 2.57 -0.56 13.92
C GLU A 74 2.49 -1.98 14.48
N GLU A 75 2.98 -2.19 15.70
CA GLU A 75 2.87 -3.48 16.38
C GLU A 75 1.42 -3.77 16.80
N HIS A 76 0.65 -2.74 17.17
CA HIS A 76 -0.79 -2.85 17.41
C HIS A 76 -1.53 -3.28 16.13
N LEU A 77 -1.27 -2.58 15.01
CA LEU A 77 -1.88 -2.90 13.72
C LEU A 77 -1.48 -4.29 13.23
N ARG A 78 -0.24 -4.72 13.48
CA ARG A 78 0.22 -6.07 13.15
C ARG A 78 -0.55 -7.13 13.93
N ALA A 79 -0.79 -6.91 15.21
CA ALA A 79 -1.57 -7.83 16.03
C ALA A 79 -3.04 -7.91 15.59
N ILE A 80 -3.64 -6.76 15.24
CA ILE A 80 -4.97 -6.71 14.63
C ILE A 80 -4.96 -7.50 13.30
N GLY A 81 -3.94 -7.30 12.47
CA GLY A 81 -3.75 -8.04 11.23
C GLY A 81 -3.75 -9.56 11.43
N GLU A 82 -3.01 -10.06 12.42
CA GLU A 82 -3.00 -11.50 12.76
C GLU A 82 -4.35 -11.99 13.30
N LYS A 83 -5.03 -11.22 14.17
CA LYS A 83 -6.35 -11.57 14.73
C LYS A 83 -7.40 -11.79 13.65
N TYR A 84 -7.40 -10.94 12.63
CA TYR A 84 -8.37 -10.95 11.54
C TYR A 84 -7.85 -11.62 10.25
N ARG A 85 -6.66 -12.24 10.28
CA ARG A 85 -6.02 -12.89 9.12
C ARG A 85 -5.86 -11.97 7.90
N LEU A 86 -5.54 -10.71 8.15
CA LEU A 86 -5.27 -9.72 7.12
C LEU A 86 -3.85 -9.91 6.57
N ALA A 87 -3.70 -9.85 5.26
CA ALA A 87 -2.40 -9.77 4.60
C ALA A 87 -1.72 -8.42 4.87
N SER A 88 -2.51 -7.34 4.98
CA SER A 88 -2.04 -6.04 5.45
C SER A 88 -3.17 -5.18 5.98
N LEU A 89 -2.82 -4.24 6.88
CA LEU A 89 -3.70 -3.21 7.40
C LEU A 89 -2.98 -1.86 7.35
N THR A 90 -3.62 -0.87 6.75
CA THR A 90 -3.13 0.51 6.65
C THR A 90 -4.20 1.47 7.15
N LEU A 91 -3.78 2.47 7.93
CA LEU A 91 -4.62 3.57 8.40
C LEU A 91 -4.12 4.87 7.77
N ALA A 92 -5.04 5.61 7.15
CA ALA A 92 -4.75 6.89 6.52
C ALA A 92 -5.87 7.88 6.79
N THR A 93 -5.60 9.17 6.79
CA THR A 93 -6.64 10.21 6.82
C THR A 93 -7.35 10.32 5.47
N SER A 94 -8.52 10.97 5.43
CA SER A 94 -9.29 11.14 4.19
C SER A 94 -8.59 11.96 3.09
N ASP A 95 -7.56 12.74 3.42
CA ASP A 95 -6.72 13.47 2.48
C ASP A 95 -5.49 12.67 2.00
N GLY A 96 -5.32 11.43 2.47
CA GLY A 96 -4.27 10.52 1.99
C GLY A 96 -2.98 10.53 2.82
N LEU A 97 -2.97 11.14 4.01
CA LEU A 97 -1.81 11.07 4.91
C LEU A 97 -1.77 9.71 5.63
N LEU A 98 -0.63 9.03 5.55
CA LEU A 98 -0.39 7.76 6.23
C LEU A 98 -0.25 7.97 7.75
N ILE A 99 -1.07 7.29 8.53
CA ILE A 99 -1.00 7.26 10.01
C ILE A 99 -0.19 6.06 10.48
N GLY A 100 -0.38 4.89 9.84
CA GLY A 100 0.37 3.68 10.17
C GLY A 100 0.01 2.53 9.24
N SER A 101 0.95 1.59 9.05
CA SER A 101 0.71 0.41 8.22
C SER A 101 1.52 -0.79 8.69
N THR A 102 1.00 -1.98 8.42
CA THR A 102 1.75 -3.24 8.55
C THR A 102 2.57 -3.59 7.30
N ARG A 103 2.44 -2.80 6.22
CA ARG A 103 3.12 -2.99 4.92
C ARG A 103 4.17 -1.89 4.71
N SER A 104 5.28 -2.25 4.05
CA SER A 104 6.28 -1.29 3.57
C SER A 104 5.78 -0.50 2.36
N GLY A 105 6.03 0.81 2.30
CA GLY A 105 5.64 1.65 1.16
C GLY A 105 4.13 1.97 1.12
N ALA A 106 3.48 2.03 2.28
CA ALA A 106 2.04 2.27 2.37
C ALA A 106 1.60 3.71 2.04
N GLN A 107 2.52 4.62 1.70
CA GLN A 107 2.18 5.98 1.30
C GLN A 107 1.35 6.02 0.02
N ASP A 108 1.74 5.23 -0.99
CA ASP A 108 1.01 5.19 -2.26
C ASP A 108 -0.37 4.58 -2.07
N GLU A 109 -0.47 3.58 -1.20
CA GLU A 109 -1.74 2.96 -0.80
C GLU A 109 -2.64 3.99 -0.08
N ALA A 110 -2.11 4.72 0.89
CA ALA A 110 -2.85 5.77 1.59
C ALA A 110 -3.40 6.82 0.62
N ALA A 111 -2.58 7.30 -0.32
CA ALA A 111 -3.02 8.29 -1.31
C ALA A 111 -4.08 7.74 -2.28
N GLN A 112 -3.83 6.57 -2.86
CA GLN A 112 -4.72 5.96 -3.85
C GLN A 112 -6.08 5.59 -3.25
N TYR A 113 -6.08 4.90 -2.12
CA TYR A 113 -7.31 4.37 -1.53
C TYR A 113 -8.11 5.43 -0.80
N SER A 114 -7.48 6.50 -0.30
CA SER A 114 -8.22 7.65 0.24
C SER A 114 -9.02 8.33 -0.86
N TYR A 115 -8.44 8.49 -2.05
CA TYR A 115 -9.17 8.98 -3.22
C TYR A 115 -10.33 8.06 -3.62
N LEU A 116 -10.10 6.74 -3.72
CA LEU A 116 -11.16 5.78 -4.05
C LEU A 116 -12.32 5.82 -3.04
N TYR A 117 -12.01 5.97 -1.75
CA TYR A 117 -13.03 6.11 -0.71
C TYR A 117 -13.88 7.37 -0.91
N THR A 118 -13.27 8.51 -1.29
CA THR A 118 -14.05 9.74 -1.60
C THR A 118 -14.99 9.59 -2.79
N GLN A 119 -14.71 8.65 -3.70
CA GLN A 119 -15.59 8.30 -4.81
C GLN A 119 -16.73 7.34 -4.42
N GLY A 120 -16.79 6.90 -3.16
CA GLY A 120 -17.79 5.94 -2.67
C GLY A 120 -17.43 4.48 -2.92
N THR A 121 -16.20 4.20 -3.37
CA THR A 121 -15.71 2.82 -3.55
C THR A 121 -15.32 2.26 -2.18
N LEU A 122 -16.04 1.21 -1.74
CA LEU A 122 -15.78 0.54 -0.47
C LEU A 122 -14.97 -0.76 -0.63
N ARG A 123 -14.87 -1.25 -1.86
CA ARG A 123 -14.13 -2.47 -2.19
C ARG A 123 -13.50 -2.33 -3.56
N ASP A 124 -12.23 -2.65 -3.62
CA ASP A 124 -11.45 -2.62 -4.86
C ASP A 124 -11.30 -4.04 -5.45
N GLU A 125 -11.07 -4.11 -6.75
CA GLU A 125 -10.87 -5.37 -7.49
C GLU A 125 -9.61 -6.12 -7.02
N THR A 126 -8.65 -5.40 -6.43
CA THR A 126 -7.46 -5.97 -5.80
C THR A 126 -7.73 -6.67 -4.45
N GLY A 127 -9.00 -6.69 -4.00
CA GLY A 127 -9.42 -7.33 -2.76
C GLY A 127 -9.24 -6.48 -1.51
N ALA A 128 -8.86 -5.21 -1.64
CA ALA A 128 -8.84 -4.27 -0.52
C ALA A 128 -10.27 -3.88 -0.12
N GLU A 129 -10.55 -3.93 1.18
CA GLU A 129 -11.81 -3.52 1.79
C GLU A 129 -11.56 -2.24 2.60
N LEU A 130 -12.34 -1.21 2.29
CA LEU A 130 -12.22 0.14 2.84
C LEU A 130 -13.31 0.36 3.88
N PHE A 131 -12.91 0.91 5.02
CA PHE A 131 -13.85 1.28 6.08
C PHE A 131 -13.45 2.60 6.73
N ASP A 132 -14.43 3.38 7.16
CA ASP A 132 -14.19 4.62 7.89
C ASP A 132 -14.08 4.38 9.39
N ILE A 133 -13.29 5.23 10.04
CA ILE A 133 -13.14 5.28 11.48
C ILE A 133 -13.25 6.76 11.88
N PRO A 134 -14.36 7.18 12.50
CA PRO A 134 -14.44 8.53 13.05
C PRO A 134 -13.44 8.67 14.21
N HIS A 135 -12.57 9.67 14.14
CA HIS A 135 -11.57 9.96 15.16
C HIS A 135 -11.39 11.48 15.32
N ARG A 136 -11.64 12.02 16.53
CA ARG A 136 -11.50 13.45 16.89
C ARG A 136 -12.15 14.46 15.93
N GLY A 137 -13.27 14.08 15.29
CA GLY A 137 -13.98 14.93 14.33
C GLY A 137 -13.50 14.79 12.89
N GLU A 138 -12.44 14.03 12.65
CA GLU A 138 -11.93 13.67 11.33
C GLU A 138 -12.29 12.22 10.97
N LYS A 139 -12.24 11.92 9.66
CA LYS A 139 -12.42 10.56 9.15
C LYS A 139 -11.06 9.95 8.84
N VAL A 140 -10.73 8.88 9.55
CA VAL A 140 -9.62 8.00 9.22
C VAL A 140 -10.17 6.85 8.38
N ILE A 141 -9.48 6.50 7.32
CA ILE A 141 -9.78 5.40 6.41
C ILE A 141 -8.88 4.22 6.80
N GLY A 142 -9.52 3.10 7.12
CA GLY A 142 -8.88 1.80 7.24
C GLY A 142 -8.91 1.06 5.92
N ILE A 143 -7.73 0.64 5.48
CA ILE A 143 -7.52 -0.14 4.25
C ILE A 143 -7.09 -1.54 4.70
N ALA A 144 -8.03 -2.48 4.73
CA ALA A 144 -7.75 -3.86 5.06
C ALA A 144 -7.59 -4.69 3.79
N ARG A 145 -6.56 -5.53 3.74
CA ARG A 145 -6.42 -6.59 2.73
C ARG A 145 -6.63 -7.94 3.39
N PRO A 146 -7.82 -8.52 3.31
CA PRO A 146 -8.08 -9.87 3.81
C PRO A 146 -7.29 -10.92 3.03
N SER A 147 -6.82 -11.97 3.70
CA SER A 147 -6.34 -13.19 3.01
C SER A 147 -7.51 -14.02 2.45
N GLU A 148 -8.67 -13.94 3.10
CA GLU A 148 -9.95 -14.57 2.73
C GLU A 148 -11.07 -13.56 3.00
N ARG A 149 -12.22 -13.65 2.31
CA ARG A 149 -13.33 -12.69 2.52
C ARG A 149 -13.72 -12.63 4.00
N LEU A 150 -13.68 -11.43 4.59
CA LEU A 150 -14.16 -11.24 5.95
C LEU A 150 -15.70 -11.20 5.97
N PRO A 151 -16.37 -11.97 6.85
CA PRO A 151 -17.78 -11.77 7.14
C PRO A 151 -18.00 -10.40 7.80
N ALA A 152 -19.19 -9.82 7.60
CA ALA A 152 -19.53 -8.47 8.05
C ALA A 152 -19.37 -8.26 9.57
N ASP A 153 -19.63 -9.30 10.36
CA ASP A 153 -19.46 -9.27 11.82
C ASP A 153 -18.00 -9.08 12.22
N LEU A 154 -17.06 -9.76 11.53
CA LEU A 154 -15.63 -9.59 11.75
C LEU A 154 -15.13 -8.24 11.27
N MET A 155 -15.68 -7.71 10.18
CA MET A 155 -15.35 -6.36 9.70
C MET A 155 -15.75 -5.28 10.73
N SER A 156 -16.91 -5.44 11.37
CA SER A 156 -17.37 -4.52 12.41
C SER A 156 -16.46 -4.56 13.64
N ALA A 157 -16.03 -5.76 14.05
CA ALA A 157 -15.06 -5.94 15.13
C ALA A 157 -13.68 -5.36 14.78
N LEU A 158 -13.20 -5.57 13.54
CA LEU A 158 -11.95 -4.99 13.04
C LEU A 158 -11.97 -3.46 13.09
N LYS A 159 -13.07 -2.84 12.66
CA LYS A 159 -13.26 -1.38 12.73
C LYS A 159 -13.20 -0.86 14.17
N GLN A 160 -13.74 -1.62 15.12
CA GLN A 160 -13.66 -1.26 16.54
C GLN A 160 -12.24 -1.39 17.09
N ASP A 161 -11.55 -2.49 16.83
CA ASP A 161 -10.16 -2.69 17.26
C ASP A 161 -9.21 -1.62 16.67
N ALA A 162 -9.39 -1.27 15.40
CA ALA A 162 -8.61 -0.22 14.74
C ALA A 162 -8.90 1.17 15.33
N ARG A 163 -10.14 1.44 15.74
CA ARG A 163 -10.51 2.67 16.46
C ARG A 163 -9.82 2.74 17.82
N ASP A 164 -9.81 1.65 18.57
CA ASP A 164 -9.20 1.59 19.89
C ASP A 164 -7.68 1.77 19.80
N ALA A 165 -7.05 1.24 18.74
CA ALA A 165 -5.66 1.51 18.42
C ALA A 165 -5.39 2.99 18.15
N LEU A 166 -6.22 3.65 17.33
CA LEU A 166 -6.10 5.08 17.06
C LEU A 166 -6.28 5.93 18.32
N GLN A 167 -7.28 5.64 19.15
CA GLN A 167 -7.52 6.39 20.39
C GLN A 167 -6.35 6.32 21.38
N ARG A 168 -5.61 5.21 21.36
CA ARG A 168 -4.48 4.99 22.26
C ARG A 168 -3.21 5.69 21.79
N TRP A 169 -2.98 5.76 20.49
CA TRP A 169 -1.68 6.14 19.92
C TRP A 169 -1.67 7.51 19.24
N VAL A 170 -2.84 8.09 18.92
CA VAL A 170 -3.02 9.38 18.22
C VAL A 170 -3.83 10.33 19.08
#